data_AF-A0A6B0CT67-F1
#
_entry.id   AF-A0A6B0CT67-F1
#
_cell.length_a   1.000
_cell.length_b   1.000
_cell.length_c   1.000
_cell.angle_alpha   90.00
_cell.angle_beta   90.00
_cell.angle_gamma   90.00
#
_symmetry.space_group_name_H-M   'P 1'
#
loop_
_entity.id
_entity.type
_entity.pdbx_description
1 polymer ?
#
loop_
_entity_poly.entity_id
_entity_poly.type
_entity_poly.pdbx_seq_one_letter_code
_entity_poly.pdbx_strand_id
1 'polypeptide(L)'
;EQQILDYRSKRKSLPFTENDENIVVLIHPKSDKVNANEYYYGEEIKQQTDKVVLRDLPTSMEDLSNSLQQLQFSQLYIVLQHNHSIYFDGIPNMDVFKKCYKALITKQETNIQKEGMLLCQHLSVKPDTLKFMLKVFLDLKFVTQEDGLIRINQQPDKRSIDSSKVYQLRQQRMDVEKQLLYQDFSEIKNWIKSQLS
;
A
#
# COMPACT_ATOMS: atom_id res chain seq x y z
N GLU A 1 -26.66 -18.25 1.88
CA GLU A 1 -26.30 -17.05 1.10
C GLU A 1 -25.18 -16.32 1.81
N GLN A 2 -24.09 -15.96 1.12
CA GLN A 2 -22.95 -15.25 1.72
C GLN A 2 -23.33 -13.80 2.04
N GLN A 3 -23.16 -13.39 3.30
CA GLN A 3 -23.38 -12.02 3.74
C GLN A 3 -22.06 -11.24 3.72
N ILE A 4 -22.03 -10.15 2.97
CA ILE A 4 -20.91 -9.20 2.98
C ILE A 4 -21.41 -7.95 3.70
N LEU A 5 -20.65 -7.47 4.70
CA LEU A 5 -21.06 -6.43 5.63
C LEU A 5 -20.04 -5.30 5.66
N ASP A 6 -20.49 -4.07 5.34
CA ASP A 6 -19.65 -2.88 5.41
C ASP A 6 -19.51 -2.34 6.84
N TYR A 7 -18.28 -2.31 7.33
CA TYR A 7 -17.86 -1.77 8.63
C TYR A 7 -16.82 -0.64 8.50
N ARG A 8 -16.49 -0.17 7.28
CA ARG A 8 -15.47 0.86 7.03
C ARG A 8 -15.74 2.19 7.74
N SER A 9 -17.01 2.56 7.88
CA SER A 9 -17.47 3.82 8.47
C SER A 9 -17.92 3.69 9.93
N LYS A 10 -17.93 2.47 10.48
CA LYS A 10 -18.57 2.18 11.76
C LYS A 10 -17.55 2.20 12.89
N ARG A 11 -17.72 3.14 13.83
CA ARG A 11 -17.28 3.00 15.24
C ARG A 11 -18.07 1.90 15.98
N LYS A 12 -18.52 0.86 15.29
CA LYS A 12 -19.23 -0.26 15.90
C LYS A 12 -18.22 -1.35 16.13
N SER A 13 -18.14 -1.82 17.37
CA SER A 13 -17.44 -3.06 17.68
C SER A 13 -17.99 -4.17 16.77
N LEU A 14 -17.10 -5.07 16.37
CA LEU A 14 -17.54 -6.32 15.74
C LEU A 14 -18.50 -7.05 16.70
N PRO A 15 -19.50 -7.78 16.19
CA PRO A 15 -20.47 -8.49 17.03
C PRO A 15 -19.89 -9.76 17.68
N PHE A 16 -18.57 -9.90 17.70
CA PHE A 16 -17.80 -11.03 18.21
C PHE A 16 -16.42 -10.55 18.65
N THR A 17 -15.72 -11.41 19.38
CA THR A 17 -14.33 -11.21 19.74
C THR A 17 -13.42 -11.85 18.70
N GLU A 18 -12.26 -11.24 18.43
CA GLU A 18 -11.32 -11.74 17.42
C GLU A 18 -10.69 -13.10 17.79
N ASN A 19 -10.94 -13.62 18.99
CA ASN A 19 -10.43 -14.92 19.47
C ASN A 19 -11.39 -16.11 19.24
N ASP A 20 -12.53 -15.90 18.57
CA ASP A 20 -13.44 -17.01 18.25
C ASP A 20 -12.77 -18.00 17.26
N GLU A 21 -12.82 -19.30 17.56
CA GLU A 21 -12.15 -20.36 16.80
C GLU A 21 -12.65 -20.51 15.33
N ASN A 22 -13.79 -19.89 14.99
CA ASN A 22 -14.41 -19.97 13.66
C ASN A 22 -14.33 -18.65 12.87
N ILE A 23 -13.29 -17.85 13.13
CA ILE A 23 -13.06 -16.55 12.47
C ILE A 23 -11.66 -16.53 11.90
N VAL A 24 -11.53 -16.11 10.64
CA VAL A 24 -10.25 -15.76 10.02
C VAL A 24 -10.14 -14.24 9.95
N VAL A 25 -9.02 -13.70 10.43
CA VAL A 25 -8.74 -12.26 10.40
C VAL A 25 -7.60 -12.00 9.43
N LEU A 26 -7.87 -11.25 8.36
CA LEU A 26 -6.87 -10.86 7.37
C LEU A 26 -6.27 -9.49 7.71
N ILE A 27 -4.95 -9.46 7.83
CA ILE A 27 -4.19 -8.34 8.37
C ILE A 27 -3.06 -7.94 7.41
N HIS A 28 -2.59 -6.70 7.53
CA HIS A 28 -1.50 -6.21 6.69
C HIS A 28 -0.19 -6.90 7.11
N PRO A 29 0.74 -7.23 6.18
CA PRO A 29 2.08 -7.78 6.47
C PRO A 29 2.99 -6.96 7.40
N LYS A 30 2.53 -5.81 7.89
CA LYS A 30 3.26 -4.94 8.83
C LYS A 30 2.68 -5.01 10.23
N SER A 31 1.53 -5.66 10.38
CA SER A 31 0.89 -5.93 11.65
C SER A 31 1.49 -7.20 12.22
N ASP A 32 1.76 -7.21 13.53
CA ASP A 32 2.18 -8.42 14.22
C ASP A 32 0.99 -9.37 14.37
N LYS A 33 1.24 -10.66 14.16
CA LYS A 33 0.25 -11.70 14.47
C LYS A 33 0.24 -11.92 15.98
N VAL A 34 -0.87 -11.58 16.62
CA VAL A 34 -1.12 -11.75 18.05
C VAL A 34 -1.97 -13.01 18.30
N ASN A 35 -2.84 -13.36 17.36
CA ASN A 35 -3.75 -14.50 17.48
C ASN A 35 -3.49 -15.55 16.39
N ALA A 36 -3.76 -16.82 16.69
CA ALA A 36 -3.52 -17.93 15.76
C ALA A 36 -4.40 -17.90 14.50
N ASN A 37 -5.51 -17.16 14.54
CA ASN A 37 -6.45 -17.01 13.45
C ASN A 37 -6.21 -15.77 12.58
N GLU A 38 -5.07 -15.09 12.78
CA GLU A 38 -4.63 -13.97 11.98
C GLU A 38 -3.70 -14.42 10.85
N TYR A 39 -4.03 -14.00 9.63
CA TYR A 39 -3.31 -14.35 8.42
C TYR A 39 -2.97 -13.09 7.65
N TYR A 40 -1.80 -13.09 7.02
CA TYR A 40 -1.51 -12.07 6.03
C TYR A 40 -2.31 -12.36 4.76
N TYR A 41 -2.70 -11.29 4.07
CA TYR A 41 -3.29 -11.44 2.73
C TYR A 41 -2.34 -12.23 1.82
N GLY A 42 -2.88 -13.23 1.13
CA GLY A 42 -2.16 -14.12 0.20
C GLY A 42 -1.47 -15.32 0.85
N GLU A 43 -1.50 -15.42 2.18
CA GLU A 43 -0.98 -16.58 2.91
C GLU A 43 -1.87 -17.82 2.70
N GLU A 44 -1.32 -19.02 2.91
CA GLU A 44 -2.07 -20.27 2.93
C GLU A 44 -2.98 -20.32 4.17
N ILE A 45 -4.29 -20.49 3.97
CA ILE A 45 -5.27 -20.53 5.07
C ILE A 45 -5.91 -21.92 5.14
N LYS A 46 -5.52 -22.71 6.15
CA LYS A 46 -5.98 -24.11 6.33
C LYS A 46 -7.23 -24.23 7.21
N GLN A 47 -7.56 -23.16 7.92
CA GLN A 47 -8.62 -23.17 8.91
C GLN A 47 -9.99 -23.05 8.22
N GLN A 48 -10.87 -24.01 8.48
CA GLN A 48 -12.27 -23.86 8.12
C GLN A 48 -12.90 -22.76 8.98
N THR A 49 -13.69 -21.89 8.38
CA THR A 49 -14.21 -20.70 9.05
C THR A 49 -15.63 -20.39 8.62
N ASP A 50 -16.41 -19.79 9.50
CA ASP A 50 -17.73 -19.26 9.14
C ASP A 50 -17.68 -17.76 8.84
N LYS A 51 -16.67 -17.06 9.39
CA LYS A 51 -16.55 -15.61 9.34
C LYS A 51 -15.15 -15.18 8.89
N VAL A 52 -15.11 -14.17 8.02
CA VAL A 52 -13.85 -13.55 7.58
C VAL A 52 -13.90 -12.06 7.92
N VAL A 53 -12.81 -11.56 8.48
CA VAL A 53 -12.64 -10.13 8.79
C VAL A 53 -11.50 -9.59 7.94
N LEU A 54 -11.81 -8.64 7.05
CA LEU A 54 -10.80 -7.82 6.38
C LEU A 54 -10.43 -6.68 7.33
N ARG A 55 -9.50 -6.95 8.25
CA ARG A 55 -9.17 -6.02 9.35
C ARG A 55 -8.41 -4.82 8.83
N ASP A 56 -7.33 -5.06 8.10
CA ASP A 56 -6.46 -4.01 7.52
C ASP A 56 -6.63 -3.95 6.00
N LEU A 57 -6.02 -2.96 5.35
CA LEU A 57 -5.88 -2.97 3.89
C LEU A 57 -4.89 -4.06 3.43
N PRO A 58 -5.16 -4.76 2.32
CA PRO A 58 -4.18 -5.63 1.67
C PRO A 58 -3.05 -4.83 1.02
N THR A 59 -1.93 -5.49 0.72
CA THR A 59 -0.81 -4.90 -0.04
C THR A 59 -1.12 -4.74 -1.52
N SER A 60 -1.95 -5.64 -2.06
CA SER A 60 -2.42 -5.63 -3.44
C SER A 60 -3.83 -6.22 -3.53
N MET A 61 -4.54 -5.91 -4.62
CA MET A 61 -5.84 -6.56 -4.89
C MET A 61 -5.70 -8.05 -5.20
N GLU A 62 -4.52 -8.46 -5.69
CA GLU A 62 -4.19 -9.86 -5.97
C GLU A 62 -4.09 -10.67 -4.68
N ASP A 63 -3.40 -10.17 -3.64
CA ASP A 63 -3.30 -10.85 -2.35
C ASP A 63 -4.68 -11.03 -1.69
N LEU A 64 -5.57 -10.04 -1.83
CA LEU A 64 -6.96 -10.16 -1.38
C LEU A 64 -7.73 -11.22 -2.18
N SER A 65 -7.60 -11.23 -3.51
CA SER A 65 -8.22 -12.25 -4.37
C SER A 65 -7.75 -13.65 -3.99
N ASN A 66 -6.44 -13.86 -3.86
CA ASN A 66 -5.84 -15.13 -3.46
C ASN A 66 -6.36 -15.61 -2.09
N SER A 67 -6.55 -14.70 -1.13
CA SER A 67 -7.11 -15.04 0.18
C SER A 67 -8.58 -15.47 0.06
N LEU A 68 -9.38 -14.71 -0.69
CA LEU A 68 -10.82 -14.97 -0.85
C LEU A 68 -11.09 -16.31 -1.54
N GLN A 69 -10.29 -16.68 -2.54
CA GLN A 69 -10.45 -17.93 -3.30
C GLN A 69 -10.17 -19.20 -2.46
N GLN A 70 -9.38 -19.07 -1.40
CA GLN A 70 -9.07 -20.18 -0.49
C GLN A 70 -10.14 -20.39 0.59
N LEU A 71 -11.00 -19.39 0.82
CA LEU A 71 -11.89 -19.35 1.97
C LEU A 71 -13.32 -19.71 1.58
N GLN A 72 -13.92 -20.60 2.37
CA GLN A 72 -15.36 -20.81 2.40
C GLN A 72 -15.90 -20.17 3.67
N PHE A 73 -16.88 -19.27 3.57
CA PHE A 73 -17.43 -18.54 4.70
C PHE A 73 -18.90 -18.19 4.48
N SER A 74 -19.62 -17.91 5.56
CA SER A 74 -21.01 -17.42 5.54
C SER A 74 -21.09 -15.90 5.66
N GLN A 75 -20.14 -15.27 6.35
CA GLN A 75 -20.10 -13.83 6.60
C GLN A 75 -18.71 -13.24 6.36
N LEU A 76 -18.65 -12.08 5.69
CA LEU A 76 -17.43 -11.31 5.51
C LEU A 76 -17.63 -9.86 5.97
N TYR A 77 -16.73 -9.41 6.84
CA TYR A 77 -16.75 -8.09 7.48
C TYR A 77 -15.63 -7.23 6.87
N ILE A 78 -16.02 -6.11 6.26
CA ILE A 78 -15.08 -5.16 5.65
C ILE A 78 -14.78 -4.04 6.64
N VAL A 79 -13.64 -4.10 7.33
CA VAL A 79 -13.24 -3.10 8.34
C VAL A 79 -12.22 -2.13 7.75
N LEU A 80 -11.10 -2.64 7.21
CA LEU A 80 -10.06 -1.88 6.50
C LEU A 80 -9.46 -0.71 7.31
N GLN A 81 -9.00 -1.01 8.51
CA GLN A 81 -8.23 -0.09 9.34
C GLN A 81 -6.99 0.41 8.57
N HIS A 82 -6.79 1.73 8.60
CA HIS A 82 -5.66 2.38 7.96
C HIS A 82 -5.35 3.70 8.68
N ASN A 83 -4.06 4.05 8.76
CA ASN A 83 -3.62 5.26 9.47
C ASN A 83 -3.42 6.46 8.54
N HIS A 84 -3.03 6.23 7.28
CA HIS A 84 -2.74 7.28 6.30
C HIS A 84 -3.12 6.82 4.90
N SER A 85 -3.89 7.63 4.18
CA SER A 85 -4.18 7.38 2.76
C SER A 85 -3.10 8.01 1.88
N ILE A 86 -2.61 7.25 0.90
CA ILE A 86 -1.71 7.77 -0.13
C ILE A 86 -2.41 8.09 -1.46
N TYR A 87 -3.68 7.69 -1.62
CA TYR A 87 -4.44 7.85 -2.87
C TYR A 87 -4.47 9.31 -3.34
N PHE A 88 -4.79 10.24 -2.45
CA PHE A 88 -4.85 11.67 -2.77
C PHE A 88 -3.48 12.33 -2.91
N ASP A 89 -2.43 11.75 -2.30
CA ASP A 89 -1.06 12.23 -2.53
C ASP A 89 -0.54 11.85 -3.92
N GLY A 90 -1.12 10.80 -4.52
CA GLY A 90 -0.83 10.38 -5.89
C GLY A 90 0.62 9.98 -6.14
N ILE A 91 0.99 10.00 -7.42
CA ILE A 91 2.36 9.84 -7.90
C ILE A 91 2.73 11.11 -8.68
N PRO A 92 3.92 11.72 -8.44
CA PRO A 92 4.37 12.85 -9.23
C PRO A 92 4.42 12.52 -10.72
N ASN A 93 4.00 13.45 -11.57
CA ASN A 93 4.16 13.26 -13.00
C ASN A 93 5.64 13.19 -13.39
N MET A 94 5.90 12.70 -14.61
CA MET A 94 7.25 12.49 -15.12
C MET A 94 8.09 13.78 -15.14
N ASP A 95 7.48 14.95 -15.33
CA ASP A 95 8.22 16.21 -15.38
C ASP A 95 8.73 16.64 -14.01
N VAL A 96 7.98 16.34 -12.93
CA VAL A 96 8.45 16.55 -11.56
C VAL A 96 9.64 15.62 -11.26
N PHE A 97 9.59 14.35 -11.69
CA PHE A 97 10.73 13.42 -11.60
C PHE A 97 11.97 13.95 -12.33
N LYS A 98 11.82 14.38 -13.59
CA LYS A 98 12.92 14.98 -14.37
C LYS A 98 13.49 16.21 -13.68
N LYS A 99 12.64 17.11 -13.15
CA LYS A 99 13.07 18.32 -12.46
C LYS A 99 13.87 18.01 -11.20
N CYS A 100 13.41 17.03 -10.41
CA CYS A 100 14.12 16.57 -9.22
C CYS A 100 15.48 15.98 -9.57
N TYR A 101 15.52 15.06 -10.54
CA TYR A 101 16.77 14.43 -10.96
C TYR A 101 17.78 15.45 -11.52
N LYS A 102 17.30 16.42 -12.33
CA LYS A 102 18.13 17.52 -12.83
C LYS A 102 18.73 18.35 -11.68
N ALA A 103 17.94 18.67 -10.65
CA ALA A 103 18.43 19.42 -9.50
C ALA A 103 19.54 18.67 -8.75
N LEU A 104 19.40 17.35 -8.59
CA LEU A 104 20.42 16.49 -7.99
C LEU A 104 21.69 16.42 -8.86
N ILE A 105 21.55 16.27 -10.18
CA ILE A 105 22.68 16.29 -11.14
C ILE A 105 23.46 17.60 -11.07
N THR A 106 22.77 18.74 -11.04
CA THR A 106 23.45 20.05 -10.98
C THR A 106 24.34 20.17 -9.73
N LYS A 107 23.95 19.56 -8.62
CA LYS A 107 24.70 19.61 -7.36
C LYS A 107 25.69 18.47 -7.16
N GLN A 108 25.53 17.34 -7.86
CA GLN A 108 26.26 16.07 -7.72
C GLN A 108 26.08 15.39 -6.35
N GLU A 109 26.13 16.15 -5.27
CA GLU A 109 25.86 15.73 -3.90
C GLU A 109 24.81 16.65 -3.26
N THR A 110 23.89 16.11 -2.49
CA THR A 110 22.84 16.88 -1.81
C THR A 110 22.61 16.34 -0.41
N ASN A 111 22.80 17.18 0.60
CA ASN A 111 22.55 16.82 1.99
C ASN A 111 21.05 16.99 2.27
N ILE A 112 20.31 15.88 2.34
CA ILE A 112 18.85 15.93 2.46
C ILE A 112 18.40 16.53 3.79
N GLN A 113 19.19 16.38 4.86
CA GLN A 113 18.85 16.97 6.17
C GLN A 113 18.92 18.49 6.13
N LYS A 114 19.89 19.07 5.41
CA LYS A 114 20.08 20.52 5.30
C LYS A 114 19.27 21.14 4.16
N GLU A 115 19.13 20.41 3.05
CA GLU A 115 18.68 20.97 1.77
C GLU A 115 17.35 20.39 1.30
N GLY A 116 16.83 19.36 1.94
CA GLY A 116 15.60 18.66 1.52
C GLY A 116 14.38 19.58 1.44
N MET A 117 14.24 20.52 2.39
CA MET A 117 13.14 21.49 2.37
C MET A 117 13.27 22.50 1.22
N LEU A 118 14.48 22.96 0.91
CA LEU A 118 14.72 23.82 -0.25
C LEU A 118 14.42 23.09 -1.56
N LEU A 119 14.78 21.80 -1.64
CA LEU A 119 14.47 20.96 -2.79
C LEU A 119 12.95 20.76 -2.93
N CYS A 120 12.22 20.54 -1.83
CA CYS A 120 10.75 20.50 -1.83
C CYS A 120 10.15 21.78 -2.40
N GLN A 121 10.61 22.95 -1.94
CA GLN A 121 10.16 24.25 -2.44
C GLN A 121 10.44 24.45 -3.92
N HIS A 122 11.65 24.09 -4.38
CA HIS A 122 12.01 24.17 -5.80
C HIS A 122 11.11 23.31 -6.69
N LEU A 123 10.70 22.14 -6.19
CA LEU A 123 9.87 21.18 -6.93
C LEU A 123 8.36 21.42 -6.73
N SER A 124 7.96 22.26 -5.78
CA SER A 124 6.58 22.44 -5.34
C SER A 124 5.94 21.12 -4.87
N VAL A 125 6.67 20.32 -4.08
CA VAL A 125 6.18 19.03 -3.55
C VAL A 125 6.26 18.97 -2.02
N LYS A 126 5.45 18.11 -1.40
CA LYS A 126 5.53 17.83 0.04
C LYS A 126 6.79 17.00 0.38
N PRO A 127 7.28 17.02 1.64
CA PRO A 127 8.41 16.20 2.06
C PRO A 127 8.26 14.71 1.78
N ASP A 128 7.08 14.14 2.00
CA ASP A 128 6.83 12.72 1.72
C ASP A 128 6.86 12.38 0.24
N THR A 129 6.45 13.33 -0.61
CA THR A 129 6.54 13.21 -2.07
C THR A 129 8.00 13.21 -2.51
N LEU A 130 8.82 14.14 -2.00
CA LEU A 130 10.26 14.14 -2.28
C LEU A 130 10.92 12.84 -1.81
N LYS A 131 10.63 12.41 -0.57
CA LYS A 131 11.14 11.16 -0.01
C LYS A 131 10.78 9.95 -0.88
N PHE A 132 9.56 9.91 -1.41
CA PHE A 132 9.14 8.88 -2.36
C PHE A 132 9.97 8.91 -3.65
N MET A 133 10.14 10.08 -4.26
CA MET A 133 10.95 10.22 -5.48
C MET A 133 12.41 9.80 -5.28
N LEU A 134 13.02 10.18 -4.16
CA LEU A 134 14.39 9.78 -3.83
C LEU A 134 14.51 8.27 -3.65
N LYS A 135 13.53 7.61 -3.01
CA LYS A 135 13.49 6.15 -2.91
C LYS A 135 13.38 5.45 -4.26
N VAL A 136 12.61 6.01 -5.20
CA VAL A 136 12.53 5.52 -6.58
C VAL A 136 13.90 5.62 -7.27
N PHE A 137 14.60 6.75 -7.11
CA PHE A 137 15.95 6.90 -7.67
C PHE A 137 16.97 5.94 -7.05
N LEU A 138 16.88 5.67 -5.74
CA LEU A 138 17.73 4.70 -5.05
C LEU A 138 17.50 3.28 -5.58
N ASP A 139 16.23 2.87 -5.72
CA ASP A 139 15.83 1.57 -6.24
C ASP A 139 16.31 1.35 -7.69
N LEU A 140 16.27 2.40 -8.51
CA LEU A 140 16.79 2.40 -9.88
C LEU A 140 18.31 2.61 -9.98
N LYS A 141 19.00 2.80 -8.85
CA LYS A 141 20.44 3.09 -8.77
C LYS A 141 20.86 4.35 -9.53
N PHE A 142 19.96 5.32 -9.68
CA PHE A 142 20.28 6.65 -10.23
C PHE A 142 21.03 7.51 -9.21
N VAL A 143 20.79 7.24 -7.93
CA VAL A 143 21.48 7.88 -6.83
C VAL A 143 21.90 6.83 -5.80
N THR A 144 22.84 7.18 -4.94
CA THR A 144 23.20 6.46 -3.72
C THR A 144 22.92 7.33 -2.51
N GLN A 145 22.80 6.72 -1.33
CA GLN A 145 22.62 7.43 -0.07
C GLN A 145 23.59 6.91 0.99
N GLU A 146 24.36 7.82 1.58
CA GLU A 146 25.26 7.54 2.70
C GLU A 146 25.13 8.69 3.72
N ASP A 147 24.87 8.38 4.99
CA ASP A 147 24.76 9.35 6.08
C ASP A 147 23.86 10.57 5.81
N GLY A 148 22.77 10.37 5.06
CA GLY A 148 21.83 11.43 4.69
C GLY A 148 22.28 12.33 3.54
N LEU A 149 23.41 12.01 2.91
CA LEU A 149 23.88 12.61 1.67
C LEU A 149 23.45 11.76 0.47
N ILE A 150 22.75 12.38 -0.48
CA ILE A 150 22.40 11.78 -1.77
C ILE A 150 23.48 12.13 -2.78
N ARG A 151 24.04 11.13 -3.45
CA ARG A 151 25.03 11.31 -4.52
C ARG A 151 24.52 10.74 -5.83
N ILE A 152 24.78 11.44 -6.93
CA ILE A 152 24.46 10.97 -8.27
C ILE A 152 25.35 9.78 -8.65
N ASN A 153 24.74 8.75 -9.23
CA ASN A 153 25.49 7.73 -9.94
C ASN A 153 25.92 8.30 -11.31
N GLN A 154 27.22 8.35 -11.57
CA GLN A 154 27.79 8.92 -12.81
C GLN A 154 27.50 8.07 -14.06
N GLN A 155 27.23 6.79 -13.87
CA GLN A 155 26.98 5.84 -14.96
C GLN A 155 25.74 5.01 -14.63
N PRO A 156 24.55 5.62 -14.57
CA PRO A 156 23.34 4.87 -14.29
C PRO A 156 22.93 4.06 -15.51
N ASP A 157 22.45 2.84 -15.28
CA ASP A 157 21.75 2.09 -16.32
C ASP A 157 20.54 2.89 -16.80
N LYS A 158 20.26 2.84 -18.11
CA LYS A 158 19.03 3.42 -18.65
C LYS A 158 17.83 2.60 -18.19
N ARG A 159 17.13 3.09 -17.17
CA ARG A 159 15.90 2.49 -16.64
C ARG A 159 14.76 3.50 -16.66
N SER A 160 13.52 3.02 -16.68
CA SER A 160 12.33 3.86 -16.63
C SER A 160 11.85 4.00 -15.18
N ILE A 161 11.20 5.12 -14.85
CA ILE A 161 10.72 5.40 -13.48
C ILE A 161 9.70 4.36 -13.00
N ASP A 162 8.83 3.93 -13.89
CA ASP A 162 7.79 2.91 -13.68
C ASP A 162 8.35 1.48 -13.52
N SER A 163 9.61 1.24 -13.90
CA SER A 163 10.29 -0.03 -13.60
C SER A 163 10.74 -0.15 -12.15
N SER A 164 10.64 0.93 -11.35
CA SER A 164 10.96 0.89 -9.93
C SER A 164 9.93 0.08 -9.14
N LYS A 165 10.42 -0.81 -8.28
CA LYS A 165 9.58 -1.54 -7.32
C LYS A 165 8.90 -0.58 -6.34
N VAL A 166 9.59 0.49 -5.93
CA VAL A 166 9.01 1.52 -5.06
C VAL A 166 7.85 2.25 -5.75
N TYR A 167 8.00 2.55 -7.04
CA TYR A 167 6.94 3.15 -7.84
C TYR A 167 5.73 2.22 -7.97
N GLN A 168 5.96 0.97 -8.37
CA GLN A 168 4.91 -0.04 -8.56
C GLN A 168 4.15 -0.31 -7.25
N LEU A 169 4.83 -0.40 -6.11
CA LEU A 169 4.20 -0.57 -4.80
C LEU A 169 3.32 0.63 -4.43
N ARG A 170 3.71 1.86 -4.80
CA ARG A 170 2.86 3.03 -4.57
C ARG A 170 1.61 2.99 -5.45
N GLN A 171 1.75 2.57 -6.71
CA GLN A 171 0.61 2.39 -7.61
C GLN A 171 -0.36 1.33 -7.08
N GLN A 172 0.14 0.14 -6.70
CA GLN A 172 -0.69 -0.92 -6.11
C GLN A 172 -1.44 -0.46 -4.87
N ARG A 173 -0.77 0.27 -3.97
CA ARG A 173 -1.43 0.84 -2.80
C ARG A 173 -2.51 1.86 -3.17
N MET A 174 -2.29 2.69 -4.19
CA MET A 174 -3.31 3.61 -4.68
C MET A 174 -4.52 2.84 -5.22
N ASP A 175 -4.29 1.76 -5.96
CA ASP A 175 -5.35 0.95 -6.55
C ASP A 175 -6.16 0.23 -5.46
N VAL A 176 -5.50 -0.29 -4.42
CA VAL A 176 -6.15 -0.86 -3.23
C VAL A 176 -7.01 0.18 -2.52
N GLU A 177 -6.47 1.37 -2.23
CA GLU A 177 -7.23 2.42 -1.55
C GLU A 177 -8.42 2.89 -2.41
N LYS A 178 -8.21 3.07 -3.72
CA LYS A 178 -9.28 3.37 -4.68
C LYS A 178 -10.41 2.35 -4.56
N GLN A 179 -10.08 1.07 -4.74
CA GLN A 179 -11.06 0.00 -4.82
C GLN A 179 -11.77 -0.24 -3.49
N LEU A 180 -11.05 -0.20 -2.37
CA LEU A 180 -11.59 -0.67 -1.08
C LEU A 180 -12.05 0.46 -0.14
N LEU A 181 -11.48 1.66 -0.26
CA LEU A 181 -11.87 2.81 0.58
C LEU A 181 -12.79 3.79 -0.16
N TYR A 182 -12.58 4.02 -1.46
CA TYR A 182 -13.24 5.10 -2.19
C TYR A 182 -14.32 4.67 -3.16
N GLN A 183 -14.48 3.38 -3.41
CA GLN A 183 -15.65 2.84 -4.12
C GLN A 183 -16.84 2.68 -3.17
N ASP A 184 -18.02 2.73 -3.77
CA ASP A 184 -19.27 2.47 -3.05
C ASP A 184 -19.36 0.99 -2.66
N PHE A 185 -20.12 0.72 -1.60
CA PHE A 185 -20.22 -0.63 -1.06
C PHE A 185 -20.73 -1.66 -2.08
N SER A 186 -21.64 -1.26 -2.97
CA SER A 186 -22.17 -2.12 -4.04
C SER A 186 -21.05 -2.61 -4.97
N GLU A 187 -20.13 -1.73 -5.37
CA GLU A 187 -19.01 -2.05 -6.26
C GLU A 187 -18.04 -3.02 -5.57
N ILE A 188 -17.69 -2.76 -4.31
CA ILE A 188 -16.82 -3.64 -3.52
C ILE A 188 -17.47 -5.01 -3.33
N LYS A 189 -18.75 -5.04 -2.97
CA LYS A 189 -19.51 -6.27 -2.78
C LYS A 189 -19.54 -7.10 -4.06
N ASN A 190 -19.76 -6.47 -5.21
CA ASN A 190 -19.76 -7.14 -6.50
C ASN A 190 -18.38 -7.70 -6.85
N TRP A 191 -17.32 -6.92 -6.62
CA TRP A 191 -15.94 -7.38 -6.84
C TRP A 191 -15.59 -8.57 -5.94
N ILE A 192 -15.92 -8.52 -4.65
CA ILE A 192 -15.68 -9.65 -3.73
C ILE A 192 -16.43 -10.89 -4.22
N LYS A 193 -17.72 -10.75 -4.58
CA LYS A 193 -18.50 -11.87 -5.11
C LYS A 193 -17.89 -12.49 -6.36
N SER A 194 -17.29 -11.69 -7.24
CA SER A 194 -16.64 -12.23 -8.44
C SER A 194 -15.34 -12.99 -8.15
N GLN A 195 -14.75 -12.85 -6.95
CA GLN A 195 -13.59 -13.64 -6.53
C GLN A 195 -13.99 -14.99 -5.90
N LEU A 196 -15.26 -15.18 -5.55
CA LEU A 196 -15.76 -16.37 -4.83
C LEU A 196 -16.43 -17.39 -5.77
N SER A 197 -16.51 -17.07 -7.07
CA SER A 197 -17.10 -17.88 -8.13
C SER A 197 -16.22 -19.04 -8.58
#